data_AF-A0A645ENX5-F1
#
_entry.id   AF-A0A645ENX5-F1
#
_cell.length_a   1.000
_cell.length_b   1.000
_cell.length_c   1.000
_cell.angle_alpha   90.00
_cell.angle_beta   90.00
_cell.angle_gamma   90.00
#
_symmetry.space_group_name_H-M   'P 1'
#
loop_
_entity.id
_entity.type
_entity.pdbx_description
1 polymer ?
#
loop_
_entity_poly.entity_id
_entity_poly.type
_entity_poly.pdbx_seq_one_letter_code
_entity_poly.pdbx_strand_id
1 'polypeptide(L)' 'MAQPFFLHACRDYDGAVMAVFPHRQDADMAAFRDALNQVNWSDLGFVCDGRFLFTQRSLEHAPLPDCFRAFLPDPLPA' A
#
# COMPACT_ATOMS: atom_id res chain seq x y z
N MET A 1 -0.27 -10.15 14.45
CA MET A 1 0.55 -8.97 14.05
C MET A 1 -0.38 -7.90 13.53
N ALA A 2 -0.03 -6.62 13.64
CA ALA A 2 -0.87 -5.53 13.16
C ALA A 2 -0.93 -5.51 11.62
N GLN A 3 -2.12 -5.26 11.06
CA GLN A 3 -2.36 -5.11 9.62
C GLN A 3 -2.81 -3.67 9.35
N PRO A 4 -1.89 -2.74 9.04
CA PRO A 4 -2.23 -1.32 8.94
C PRO A 4 -3.04 -0.97 7.68
N PHE A 5 -3.06 -1.83 6.65
CA PHE A 5 -3.80 -1.59 5.42
C PHE A 5 -5.13 -2.34 5.42
N PHE A 6 -6.21 -1.63 5.07
CA PHE A 6 -7.56 -2.18 4.99
C PHE A 6 -8.32 -1.57 3.83
N LEU A 7 -9.39 -2.23 3.41
CA LEU A 7 -10.36 -1.70 2.46
C LEU A 7 -11.62 -1.27 3.22
N HIS A 8 -12.29 -0.23 2.72
CA HIS A 8 -13.55 0.25 3.28
C HIS A 8 -14.60 0.37 2.17
N ALA A 9 -15.86 0.09 2.48
CA ALA A 9 -16.94 0.08 1.49
C ALA A 9 -17.40 1.49 1.08
N CYS A 10 -17.21 2.49 1.96
CA CYS A 10 -17.47 3.88 1.64
C CYS A 10 -16.49 4.39 0.58
N ARG A 11 -17.02 4.98 -0.48
CA ARG A 11 -16.23 5.59 -1.57
C ARG A 11 -15.87 7.05 -1.31
N ASP A 12 -16.64 7.70 -0.44
CA ASP A 12 -16.38 9.09 -0.06
C ASP A 12 -15.26 9.10 0.98
N TYR A 13 -14.15 9.75 0.63
CA TYR A 13 -12.96 9.86 1.45
C TYR A 13 -12.86 11.29 1.99
N ASP A 14 -12.76 11.41 3.32
CA ASP A 14 -12.79 12.69 4.04
C ASP A 14 -11.42 13.11 4.61
N GLY A 15 -10.38 12.28 4.44
CA GLY A 15 -9.04 12.54 4.95
C GLY A 15 -8.78 12.12 6.40
N ALA A 16 -9.70 11.44 7.09
CA ALA A 16 -9.53 11.05 8.48
C ALA A 16 -8.39 10.02 8.71
N VAL A 17 -8.06 9.24 7.69
CA VAL A 17 -6.94 8.29 7.65
C VAL A 17 -6.16 8.46 6.36
N MET A 18 -4.91 7.98 6.26
CA MET A 18 -4.19 7.97 4.99
C MET A 18 -4.79 6.95 4.02
N ALA A 19 -4.96 7.33 2.75
CA ALA A 19 -5.47 6.45 1.71
C ALA A 19 -4.44 6.25 0.60
N VAL A 20 -4.38 5.02 0.05
CA VAL A 20 -3.63 4.67 -1.15
C VAL A 20 -4.64 4.38 -2.25
N PHE A 21 -4.57 5.15 -3.34
CA PHE A 21 -5.46 5.00 -4.50
C PHE A 21 -4.65 4.51 -5.69
N PRO A 22 -4.79 3.23 -6.08
CA PRO A 22 -4.15 2.73 -7.29
C PRO A 22 -4.64 3.49 -8.53
N HIS A 23 -3.72 3.81 -9.44
CA HIS A 23 -4.08 4.42 -10.73
C HIS A 23 -4.81 3.43 -11.65
N ARG A 24 -4.49 2.13 -11.55
CA ARG A 24 -5.15 1.05 -12.30
C ARG A 24 -6.48 0.71 -11.64
N GLN A 25 -7.58 0.81 -12.40
CA GLN A 25 -8.94 0.53 -11.90
C GLN A 25 -9.30 -0.95 -11.87
N ASP A 26 -8.52 -1.79 -12.56
CA ASP A 26 -8.71 -3.23 -12.70
C ASP A 26 -7.81 -4.04 -11.74
N ALA A 27 -7.03 -3.37 -10.89
CA ALA A 27 -6.20 -4.03 -9.91
C ALA A 27 -7.08 -4.77 -8.88
N ASP A 28 -6.68 -5.99 -8.52
CA ASP A 28 -7.29 -6.71 -7.41
C ASP A 28 -6.90 -6.02 -6.10
N MET A 29 -7.82 -5.20 -5.58
CA MET A 29 -7.64 -4.42 -4.36
C MET A 29 -7.43 -5.29 -3.12
N ALA A 30 -8.04 -6.47 -3.06
CA ALA A 30 -7.91 -7.36 -1.92
C ALA A 30 -6.49 -7.94 -1.89
N ALA A 31 -6.03 -8.45 -3.03
CA ALA A 31 -4.66 -8.95 -3.19
C ALA A 31 -3.61 -7.86 -2.94
N PHE A 32 -3.84 -6.63 -3.42
CA PHE A 32 -2.94 -5.51 -3.18
C PHE A 32 -2.83 -5.14 -1.69
N ARG A 33 -3.98 -5.06 -0.99
CA ARG A 33 -4.04 -4.86 0.46
C ARG A 33 -3.31 -5.97 1.21
N ASP A 34 -3.49 -7.22 0.81
CA ASP A 34 -2.83 -8.36 1.45
C ASP A 34 -1.32 -8.33 1.23
N ALA A 35 -0.86 -7.99 0.02
CA ALA A 35 0.56 -7.80 -0.27
C ALA A 35 1.19 -6.69 0.60
N LEU A 36 0.51 -5.54 0.77
CA LEU A 36 0.97 -4.45 1.64
C LEU A 36 1.10 -4.88 3.10
N ASN A 37 0.17 -5.69 3.59
CA ASN A 37 0.22 -6.21 4.96
C ASN A 37 1.27 -7.32 5.16
N GLN A 38 1.83 -7.89 4.08
CA GLN A 38 2.93 -8.86 4.14
C GLN A 38 4.31 -8.20 4.11
N VAL A 39 4.41 -6.92 3.76
CA VAL A 39 5.68 -6.18 3.80
C VAL A 39 6.16 -6.06 5.24
N ASN A 40 7.43 -6.38 5.48
CA ASN A 40 8.05 -6.14 6.78
C ASN A 40 8.40 -4.66 6.95
N TRP A 41 7.38 -3.85 7.28
CA TRP A 41 7.52 -2.42 7.50
C TRP A 41 8.50 -2.07 8.63
N SER A 42 8.70 -2.97 9.59
CA SER A 42 9.67 -2.77 10.67
C SER A 42 11.09 -2.75 10.15
N ASP A 43 11.46 -3.73 9.31
CA ASP A 43 12.80 -3.82 8.71
C ASP A 43 13.08 -2.63 7.78
N LEU A 44 12.02 -2.04 7.20
CA LEU A 44 12.11 -0.85 6.36
C LEU A 44 12.18 0.46 7.16
N GLY A 45 12.11 0.41 8.50
CA GLY A 45 12.16 1.59 9.37
C GLY A 45 10.86 2.38 9.46
N PHE A 46 9.73 1.81 9.02
CA PHE A 46 8.40 2.43 9.11
C PHE A 46 7.70 2.14 10.44
N VAL A 47 8.33 1.41 11.36
CA VAL A 47 7.78 1.12 12.69
C VAL A 47 8.73 1.63 13.77
N CYS A 48 8.22 2.44 14.69
CA CYS A 48 8.94 2.91 15.87
C CYS A 48 8.06 2.68 17.11
N ASP A 49 8.58 1.99 18.13
CA ASP A 49 7.83 1.63 19.35
C ASP A 49 6.43 1.02 19.06
N GLY A 50 6.35 0.16 18.05
CA GLY A 50 5.10 -0.50 17.63
C GLY A 50 4.12 0.40 16.88
N ARG A 51 4.48 1.65 16.56
CA ARG A 51 3.66 2.59 15.78
C ARG A 51 4.16 2.67 14.35
N PHE A 52 3.24 2.64 13.40
CA PHE A 52 3.55 2.88 11.99
C PHE A 52 3.74 4.37 11.71
N LEU A 53 4.83 4.73 11.03
CA LEU A 53 5.23 6.08 10.68
C LEU A 53 5.06 6.32 9.17
N PHE A 54 3.82 6.18 8.69
CA PHE A 54 3.50 6.42 7.29
C PHE A 54 3.29 7.91 7.00
N THR A 55 3.90 8.38 5.91
CA THR A 55 3.61 9.65 5.26
C THR A 55 3.39 9.36 3.78
N GLN A 56 2.74 10.27 3.05
CA GLN A 56 2.58 10.11 1.61
C GLN A 56 3.94 9.90 0.92
N ARG A 57 4.90 10.81 1.16
CA ARG A 57 6.24 10.74 0.58
C ARG A 57 6.96 9.43 0.93
N SER A 58 6.85 8.96 2.17
CA SER A 58 7.55 7.74 2.56
C SER A 58 6.93 6.50 1.92
N LEU A 59 5.61 6.43 1.76
CA LEU A 59 4.95 5.33 1.04
C LEU A 59 5.22 5.35 -0.47
N GLU A 60 5.22 6.54 -1.10
CA GLU A 60 5.52 6.68 -2.54
C GLU A 60 6.94 6.20 -2.91
N HIS A 61 7.89 6.33 -1.98
CA HIS A 61 9.29 5.93 -2.18
C HIS A 61 9.66 4.63 -1.44
N ALA A 62 8.70 3.95 -0.81
CA ALA A 62 8.99 2.74 -0.06
C ALA A 62 9.51 1.64 -1.00
N PRO A 63 10.61 0.95 -0.66
CA PRO A 63 11.02 -0.22 -1.40
C PRO A 63 9.98 -1.33 -1.19
N LEU A 64 9.43 -1.85 -2.29
CA LEU A 64 8.43 -2.91 -2.25
C LEU A 64 9.04 -4.25 -2.69
N PRO A 65 8.62 -5.38 -2.09
CA PRO A 65 9.06 -6.71 -2.53
C PRO A 65 8.67 -7.04 -3.97
N ASP A 66 9.37 -8.01 -4.56
CA ASP A 66 9.16 -8.45 -5.95
C ASP A 66 7.73 -8.93 -6.26
N CYS A 67 6.97 -9.39 -5.26
CA CYS A 67 5.57 -9.78 -5.45
C CYS A 67 4.69 -8.63 -5.96
N PHE A 68 5.10 -7.37 -5.73
CA PHE A 68 4.38 -6.20 -6.22
C PHE A 68 4.46 -6.02 -7.74
N ARG A 69 5.35 -6.74 -8.44
CA ARG A 69 5.41 -6.71 -9.91
C ARG A 69 4.08 -7.09 -10.56
N ALA A 70 3.26 -7.92 -9.91
CA ALA A 70 1.93 -8.30 -10.41
C ALA A 70 0.95 -7.11 -10.52
N PHE A 71 1.21 -6.00 -9.83
CA PHE A 71 0.37 -4.79 -9.85
C PHE A 71 0.92 -3.68 -10.76
N LEU A 72 2.06 -3.90 -11.44
CA LEU A 72 2.58 -2.93 -12.40
C LEU A 72 1.61 -2.78 -13.58
N PRO A 73 1.49 -1.58 -14.16
CA PRO A 73 0.72 -1.41 -15.39
C PRO A 73 1.32 -2.27 -16.50
N ASP A 74 0.48 -2.66 -17.46
CA ASP A 74 0.99 -3.28 -18.68
C ASP A 74 2.03 -2.33 -19.32
N PRO A 75 3.15 -2.88 -19.84
CA PRO A 75 4.11 -2.04 -20.54
C PRO A 75 3.39 -1.29 -21.66
N LEU A 76 3.59 0.03 -21.72
CA LEU A 76 3.08 0.83 -22.84
C LEU A 76 3.54 0.17 -24.15
N PRO A 77 2.66 0.06 -25.17
CA PRO A 77 3.08 -0.42 -26.47
C PRO A 77 4.23 0.47 -26.99
N ALA A 78 5.25 -0.19 -27.53
CA ALA A 78 6.44 0.45 -28.10
C ALA A 78 6.12 1.40 -29.25
#